data_AF-N6Y707-F1
#
_entry.id   AF-N6Y707-F1
#
_cell.length_a   1.000
_cell.length_b   1.000
_cell.length_c   1.000
_cell.angle_alpha   90.00
_cell.angle_beta   90.00
_cell.angle_gamma   90.00
#
_symmetry.space_group_name_H-M   'P 1'
#
loop_
_entity.id
_entity.type
_entity.pdbx_description
1 polymer ?
#
loop_
_entity_poly.entity_id
_entity_poly.type
_entity_poly.pdbx_seq_one_letter_code
_entity_poly.pdbx_strand_id
1 'polypeptide(L)'
;MRSCTMPTCPRCDGTDCRESPWRSEDERREHKGETPYRCMSCVHRFFGPGRRNLLQHNPLIAAIGGSTLLVVIAVVLIMWAWKS
;
A
#
# COMPACT_ATOMS: atom_id res chain seq x y z
N MET A 1 -11.30 -19.47 -8.63
CA MET A 1 -11.38 -19.17 -7.18
C MET A 1 -11.03 -17.70 -7.02
N ARG A 2 -11.97 -16.86 -6.55
CA ARG A 2 -11.82 -15.40 -6.57
C ARG A 2 -10.96 -14.96 -5.38
N SER A 3 -9.79 -14.40 -5.65
CA SER A 3 -8.98 -13.69 -4.67
C SER A 3 -9.65 -12.35 -4.37
N CYS A 4 -10.55 -12.31 -3.38
CA CYS A 4 -11.10 -11.08 -2.86
C CYS A 4 -10.05 -10.41 -1.97
N THR A 5 -9.60 -9.23 -2.37
CA THR A 5 -8.58 -8.40 -1.69
C THR A 5 -9.12 -7.64 -0.47
N MET A 6 -10.20 -8.15 0.13
CA MET A 6 -10.86 -7.62 1.33
C MET A 6 -11.20 -8.80 2.24
N PRO A 7 -10.84 -8.76 3.53
CA PRO A 7 -11.11 -9.89 4.40
C PRO A 7 -12.59 -9.95 4.77
N THR A 8 -13.19 -11.12 4.59
CA THR A 8 -14.56 -11.41 5.02
C THR A 8 -14.62 -11.47 6.54
N CYS A 9 -15.67 -10.91 7.13
CA CYS A 9 -15.83 -10.94 8.58
C CYS A 9 -16.10 -12.38 9.07
N PRO A 10 -15.34 -12.92 10.03
CA PRO A 10 -15.50 -14.30 10.51
C PRO A 10 -16.77 -14.54 11.35
N ARG A 11 -17.48 -13.47 11.70
CA ARG A 11 -18.67 -13.54 12.57
C ARG A 11 -19.99 -13.45 11.81
N CYS A 12 -20.02 -12.68 10.73
CA CYS A 12 -21.25 -12.38 10.00
C CYS A 12 -21.11 -12.61 8.49
N ASP A 13 -19.97 -13.14 8.04
CA ASP A 13 -19.59 -13.34 6.63
C ASP A 13 -19.75 -12.08 5.75
N GLY A 14 -19.80 -10.91 6.40
CA GLY A 14 -19.92 -9.63 5.74
C GLY A 14 -18.66 -9.31 4.94
N THR A 15 -18.85 -8.78 3.74
CA THR A 15 -17.77 -8.29 2.86
C THR A 15 -17.45 -6.81 3.10
N ASP A 16 -18.31 -6.12 3.87
CA ASP A 16 -18.15 -4.70 4.19
C ASP A 16 -17.27 -4.52 5.43
N CYS A 17 -15.95 -4.44 5.21
CA CYS A 17 -14.92 -4.33 6.23
C CYS A 17 -14.02 -3.11 5.98
N ARG A 18 -13.81 -2.30 7.03
CA ARG A 18 -12.96 -1.11 7.02
C ARG A 18 -11.71 -1.31 7.87
N GLU A 19 -10.57 -0.78 7.44
CA GLU A 19 -9.36 -0.70 8.25
C GLU A 19 -9.60 0.17 9.50
N SER A 20 -9.15 -0.32 10.65
CA SER A 20 -9.25 0.36 11.95
C SER A 20 -7.86 0.79 12.43
N PRO A 21 -7.76 1.78 13.33
CA PRO A 21 -6.48 2.12 13.94
C PRO A 21 -6.04 1.02 14.92
N TRP A 22 -4.72 0.93 15.09
CA TRP A 22 -4.11 0.18 16.19
C TRP A 22 -4.48 0.84 17.52
N ARG A 23 -4.81 0.04 18.54
CA ARG A 23 -5.07 0.55 19.89
C ARG A 23 -3.78 0.83 20.65
N SER A 24 -2.74 0.04 20.38
CA SER A 24 -1.46 0.13 21.07
C SER A 24 -0.32 -0.32 20.16
N GLU A 25 0.91 0.12 20.45
CA GLU A 25 2.09 -0.35 19.73
C GLU A 25 2.39 -1.83 20.00
N ASP A 26 2.05 -2.33 21.20
CA ASP A 26 2.19 -3.75 21.56
C ASP A 26 1.30 -4.62 20.68
N GLU A 27 0.04 -4.23 20.48
CA GLU A 27 -0.89 -4.89 19.55
C GLU A 27 -0.34 -4.94 18.12
N ARG A 28 0.30 -3.84 17.66
CA ARG A 28 0.95 -3.79 16.34
C ARG A 28 2.16 -4.71 16.25
N ARG A 29 2.89 -4.92 17.35
CA ARG A 29 4.04 -5.83 17.40
C ARG A 29 3.60 -7.29 17.42
N GLU A 30 2.54 -7.60 18.14
CA GLU A 30 1.98 -8.94 18.22
C GLU A 30 1.38 -9.37 16.86
N HIS A 31 0.68 -8.46 16.19
CA HIS A 31 0.09 -8.67 14.87
C HIS A 31 0.97 -8.13 13.73
N LYS A 32 2.26 -8.47 13.76
CA LYS A 32 3.23 -7.99 12.76
C LYS A 32 2.91 -8.56 11.37
N GLY A 33 2.54 -7.68 10.42
CA GLY A 33 2.21 -8.05 9.04
C GLY A 33 0.71 -8.22 8.79
N GLU A 34 -0.10 -8.12 9.83
CA GLU A 34 -1.56 -8.05 9.74
C GLU A 34 -2.02 -6.59 9.92
N THR A 35 -3.27 -6.33 9.60
CA THR A 35 -3.90 -5.02 9.76
C THR A 35 -5.24 -5.23 10.47
N PRO A 36 -5.61 -4.37 11.43
CA PRO A 36 -6.86 -4.55 12.15
C PRO A 36 -8.02 -4.01 11.33
N TYR A 37 -9.02 -4.85 11.09
CA TYR A 37 -10.24 -4.52 10.38
C TYR A 37 -11.44 -4.48 11.33
N ARG A 38 -12.44 -3.69 10.95
CA ARG A 38 -13.75 -3.59 11.60
C ARG A 38 -14.82 -3.82 10.56
N CYS A 39 -15.67 -4.81 10.77
CA CYS A 39 -16.85 -5.04 9.94
C CYS A 39 -17.89 -3.93 10.16
N MET A 40 -18.53 -3.44 9.11
CA MET A 40 -19.59 -2.43 9.23
C MET A 40 -20.95 -3.05 9.55
N SER A 41 -21.21 -4.30 9.14
CA SER A 41 -22.49 -4.98 9.41
C SER A 41 -22.63 -5.43 10.87
N CYS A 42 -21.60 -6.06 11.43
CA CYS A 42 -21.64 -6.60 12.79
C CYS A 42 -20.67 -5.93 13.77
N VAL A 43 -19.96 -4.88 13.34
CA VAL A 43 -19.09 -4.04 14.19
C VAL A 43 -17.90 -4.81 14.81
N HIS A 44 -17.71 -6.07 14.40
CA HIS A 44 -16.70 -6.96 14.94
C HIS A 44 -15.31 -6.55 14.46
N ARG A 45 -14.35 -6.49 15.39
CA ARG A 45 -12.95 -6.18 15.12
C ARG A 45 -12.16 -7.47 15.03
N PHE A 46 -11.36 -7.60 13.97
CA PHE A 46 -10.53 -8.77 13.70
C PHE A 46 -9.25 -8.35 12.95
N PHE A 47 -8.26 -9.23 12.87
CA PHE A 47 -7.00 -8.97 12.17
C PHE A 47 -6.97 -9.79 10.88
N GLY A 48 -6.41 -9.22 9.83
CA GLY A 48 -6.26 -9.92 8.56
C GLY A 48 -5.07 -9.41 7.77
N PRO A 49 -4.70 -10.09 6.68
CA PRO A 49 -3.63 -9.61 5.82
C PRO A 49 -3.98 -8.20 5.31
N GLY A 50 -3.08 -7.25 5.55
CA GLY A 50 -3.24 -5.89 5.06
C GLY A 50 -3.44 -5.88 3.55
N ARG A 51 -4.15 -4.87 3.03
CA ARG A 51 -4.13 -4.61 1.59
C ARG A 51 -2.68 -4.33 1.22
N ARG A 52 -1.99 -5.37 0.72
CA ARG A 52 -0.75 -5.19 -0.02
C ARG A 52 -1.17 -4.29 -1.17
N ASN A 53 -0.80 -3.02 -1.09
CA ASN A 53 -1.01 -2.08 -2.17
C ASN A 53 -0.31 -2.68 -3.38
N LEU A 54 -1.09 -3.38 -4.22
CA LEU A 54 -0.62 -3.94 -5.49
C LEU A 54 -0.10 -2.83 -6.41
N LEU A 55 -0.39 -1.57 -6.08
CA LEU A 55 0.21 -0.37 -6.67
C LEU A 55 1.73 -0.28 -6.48
N GLN A 56 2.33 -0.91 -5.48
CA GLN A 56 3.79 -0.87 -5.26
C GLN A 56 4.56 -1.81 -6.22
N HIS A 57 3.87 -2.71 -6.91
CA HIS A 57 4.46 -3.66 -7.86
C HIS A 57 4.10 -3.35 -9.31
N ASN A 58 3.95 -2.07 -9.67
CA ASN A 58 3.96 -1.68 -11.08
C ASN A 58 5.38 -1.26 -11.48
N PRO A 59 6.21 -2.17 -12.02
CA PRO A 59 7.57 -1.84 -12.48
C PRO A 59 7.60 -0.72 -13.54
N LEU A 60 6.46 -0.47 -14.20
CA LEU A 60 6.27 0.62 -15.15
C LEU A 60 6.40 2.02 -14.51
N ILE A 61 5.91 2.22 -13.28
CA ILE A 61 5.94 3.54 -12.63
C ILE A 61 7.37 3.86 -12.15
N ALA A 62 8.12 2.85 -11.68
CA ALA A 62 9.53 3.01 -11.30
C ALA A 62 10.43 3.35 -12.50
N ALA A 63 10.14 2.81 -13.69
CA ALA A 63 10.92 3.08 -14.90
C ALA A 63 10.77 4.53 -15.39
N ILE A 64 9.55 5.10 -15.33
CA ILE A 64 9.27 6.45 -15.83
C ILE A 64 9.96 7.53 -14.97
N GLY A 65 10.05 7.31 -13.65
CA GLY A 65 10.75 8.21 -12.73
C GLY A 65 12.26 8.28 -12.97
N GLY A 66 12.90 7.15 -13.29
CA GLY A 66 14.34 7.09 -13.54
C GLY A 66 14.77 7.76 -14.86
N SER A 67 14.00 7.55 -15.93
CA SER A 67 14.35 8.09 -17.26
C SER A 67 14.24 9.62 -17.32
N THR A 68 13.25 10.22 -16.66
CA THR A 68 13.08 11.68 -16.66
C THR A 68 14.23 12.40 -15.95
N LEU A 69 14.71 11.85 -14.84
CA LEU A 69 15.87 12.37 -14.10
C LEU A 69 17.16 12.37 -14.95
N LEU A 70 17.43 11.29 -15.68
CA LEU A 70 18.62 11.20 -16.53
C LEU A 70 18.60 12.20 -17.69
N VAL A 71 17.45 12.40 -18.32
CA VAL A 71 17.30 13.38 -19.41
C VAL A 71 17.51 14.81 -18.88
N VAL A 72 16.95 15.14 -17.72
CA VAL A 72 17.13 16.47 -17.10
C VAL A 72 18.59 16.72 -16.77
N ILE A 73 19.29 15.76 -16.17
CA ILE A 73 20.73 15.88 -15.85
C ILE A 73 21.55 16.09 -17.13
N ALA A 74 21.30 15.30 -18.18
CA ALA A 74 22.01 15.42 -19.45
C ALA A 74 21.82 16.82 -20.08
N VAL A 75 20.59 17.33 -20.10
CA VAL A 75 20.27 18.67 -20.64
C VAL A 75 20.98 19.78 -19.85
N VAL A 76 21.03 19.67 -18.53
CA VAL A 76 21.73 20.65 -17.67
C VAL A 76 23.24 20.65 -17.94
N LEU A 77 23.86 19.46 -18.06
CA LEU A 77 25.28 19.33 -18.36
C LEU A 77 25.63 19.90 -19.74
N ILE A 78 24.79 19.64 -20.75
CA ILE A 78 24.96 20.21 -22.09
C ILE A 78 24.86 21.74 -22.01
N MET A 79 23.86 22.31 -21.35
CA MET A 79 23.76 23.77 -21.20
C MET A 79 24.96 24.37 -20.48
N TRP A 80 25.49 23.71 -19.45
CA TRP A 80 26.71 24.15 -18.76
C TRP A 80 27.94 24.14 -19.67
N ALA A 81 28.10 23.10 -20.49
CA ALA A 81 29.22 22.98 -21.41
C ALA A 81 29.24 24.04 -22.52
N TRP A 82 28.08 24.59 -22.89
CA TRP A 82 27.98 25.66 -23.90
C TRP A 82 28.05 27.06 -23.28
N LYS A 83 27.83 27.17 -21.97
CA LYS A 83 27.91 28.41 -21.20
C LYS A 83 29.35 28.76 -20.80
N SER A 84 30.22 27.75 -20.67
CA SER A 84 31.64 27.87 -20.34
C SER A 84 32.51 27.96 -21.59
#